data_AF-A0A7W8JVM2-F1
#
_entry.id   AF-A0A7W8JVM2-F1
#
_cell.length_a   1.000
_cell.length_b   1.000
_cell.length_c   1.000
_cell.angle_alpha   90.00
_cell.angle_beta   90.00
_cell.angle_gamma   90.00
#
_symmetry.space_group_name_H-M   'P 1'
#
loop_
_entity.id
_entity.type
_entity.pdbx_description
1 polymer ?
#
loop_
_entity_poly.entity_id
_entity_poly.type
_entity_poly.pdbx_seq_one_letter_code
_entity_poly.pdbx_strand_id
1 'polypeptide(L)'
;MEKIATRLRGVVAAERRRLPMTPVENDTFMGDSGPVKLIDLFAGRSQLIVHHFMFSPAWDQGCPCCSDAADNAILHLAHLRPDDISFVRISRAPIEKLQAYSTRMGWTVPWVSTHDTTYN
;
A
#
# COMPACT_ATOMS: atom_id res chain seq x y z
N MET A 1 -28.10 -14.86 17.60
CA MET A 1 -27.35 -14.82 16.32
C MET A 1 -25.96 -14.22 16.47
N GLU A 2 -25.82 -13.03 17.06
CA GLU A 2 -24.57 -12.26 17.12
C GLU A 2 -23.33 -13.00 17.68
N LYS A 3 -23.47 -13.66 18.84
CA LYS A 3 -22.35 -14.33 19.55
C LYS A 3 -21.66 -15.44 18.73
N ILE A 4 -22.35 -16.06 17.78
CA ILE A 4 -21.81 -17.11 16.90
C ILE A 4 -20.99 -16.48 15.76
N ALA A 5 -21.47 -15.38 15.17
CA ALA A 5 -20.76 -14.67 14.12
C ALA A 5 -19.42 -14.11 14.62
N THR A 6 -19.36 -13.56 15.83
CA THR A 6 -18.11 -13.09 16.46
C THR A 6 -17.14 -14.24 16.72
N ARG A 7 -17.62 -15.40 17.17
CA ARG A 7 -16.78 -16.59 17.40
C ARG A 7 -16.18 -17.12 16.09
N LEU A 8 -16.97 -17.18 15.01
CA LEU A 8 -16.48 -17.57 13.68
C LEU A 8 -15.42 -16.61 13.14
N ARG A 9 -15.62 -15.28 13.26
CA ARG A 9 -14.59 -14.29 12.91
C ARG A 9 -13.31 -14.47 13.73
N GLY A 10 -13.43 -14.78 15.02
CA GLY A 10 -12.29 -15.06 15.89
C GLY A 10 -11.47 -16.28 15.45
N VAL A 11 -12.13 -17.37 15.05
CA VAL A 11 -11.47 -18.57 14.49
C VAL A 11 -10.76 -18.21 13.17
N VAL A 12 -11.43 -17.55 12.24
CA VAL A 12 -10.82 -17.14 10.96
C VAL A 12 -9.63 -16.19 11.17
N ALA A 13 -9.70 -15.28 12.14
CA ALA A 13 -8.60 -14.38 12.48
C ALA A 13 -7.41 -15.09 13.17
N ALA A 14 -7.65 -16.21 13.87
CA ALA A 14 -6.60 -17.05 14.43
C ALA A 14 -5.92 -17.89 13.33
N GLU A 15 -6.70 -18.48 12.43
CA GLU A 15 -6.16 -19.25 11.29
C GLU A 15 -5.40 -18.34 10.30
N ARG A 16 -5.87 -17.11 10.05
CA ARG A 16 -5.09 -16.11 9.28
C ARG A 16 -3.74 -15.76 9.89
N ARG A 17 -3.64 -15.74 11.23
CA ARG A 17 -2.36 -15.55 11.95
C ARG A 17 -1.47 -16.80 11.96
N ARG A 18 -1.99 -17.96 11.52
CA ARG A 18 -1.27 -19.23 11.37
C ARG A 18 -0.89 -19.53 9.92
N LEU A 19 -1.28 -18.68 8.98
CA LEU A 19 -0.80 -18.79 7.60
C LEU A 19 0.73 -18.70 7.59
N PRO A 20 1.41 -19.45 6.71
CA PRO A 20 2.87 -19.47 6.67
C PRO A 20 3.40 -18.07 6.38
N MET A 21 4.13 -17.52 7.34
CA MET A 21 4.83 -16.24 7.20
C MET A 21 6.01 -16.45 6.26
N THR A 22 5.90 -15.91 5.04
CA THR A 22 7.03 -15.87 4.10
C THR A 22 7.96 -14.72 4.49
N PRO A 23 9.28 -14.94 4.63
CA PRO A 23 10.23 -13.85 4.77
C PRO A 23 10.15 -12.94 3.55
N VAL A 24 9.87 -11.66 3.76
CA VAL A 24 10.03 -10.64 2.72
C VAL A 24 11.46 -10.15 2.80
N GLU A 25 12.19 -10.16 1.68
CA GLU A 25 13.55 -9.65 1.65
C GLU A 25 13.57 -8.12 1.83
N ASN A 26 14.76 -7.54 2.07
CA ASN A 26 14.94 -6.10 2.14
C ASN A 26 14.93 -5.48 0.73
N ASP A 27 13.80 -5.63 0.03
CA ASP A 27 13.56 -4.95 -1.23
C ASP A 27 13.68 -3.44 -1.03
N THR A 28 14.32 -2.81 -2.01
CA THR A 28 14.40 -1.37 -2.17
C THR A 28 13.32 -0.94 -3.16
N PHE A 29 12.79 0.27 -2.99
CA PHE A 29 11.78 0.91 -3.82
C PHE A 29 12.29 2.29 -4.21
N MET A 30 11.81 2.86 -5.31
CA MET A 30 12.07 4.26 -5.63
C MET A 30 10.96 5.14 -5.05
N GLY A 31 11.30 5.95 -4.04
CA GLY A 31 10.46 7.00 -3.49
C GLY A 31 10.76 8.36 -4.10
N ASP A 32 10.08 9.39 -3.63
CA ASP A 32 10.20 10.77 -4.15
C ASP A 32 11.58 11.39 -3.97
N SER A 33 12.26 11.01 -2.90
CA SER A 33 13.56 11.51 -2.45
C SER A 33 14.71 10.55 -2.80
N GLY A 34 14.44 9.53 -3.62
CA GLY A 34 15.39 8.49 -4.01
C GLY A 34 15.04 7.08 -3.47
N PRO A 35 16.01 6.16 -3.42
CA PRO A 35 15.78 4.79 -2.96
C PRO A 35 15.39 4.71 -1.48
N VAL A 36 14.36 3.92 -1.17
CA VAL A 36 13.85 3.65 0.19
C VAL A 36 13.70 2.15 0.41
N LYS A 37 13.93 1.64 1.62
CA LYS A 37 13.76 0.21 1.93
C LYS A 37 12.35 -0.09 2.43
N LEU A 38 11.92 -1.35 2.37
CA LEU A 38 10.64 -1.79 2.93
C LEU A 38 10.43 -1.33 4.38
N ILE A 39 11.47 -1.42 5.22
CA ILE A 39 11.41 -1.02 6.63
C ILE A 39 11.18 0.50 6.81
N ASP A 40 11.66 1.33 5.88
CA ASP A 40 11.49 2.78 5.95
C ASP A 40 10.03 3.18 5.69
N LEU A 41 9.30 2.39 4.89
CA LEU A 41 7.87 2.59 4.61
C LEU A 41 6.97 2.45 5.84
N PHE A 42 7.43 1.74 6.89
CA PHE A 42 6.73 1.69 8.17
C PHE A 42 6.75 3.04 8.89
N ALA A 43 7.71 3.93 8.60
CA ALA A 43 7.81 5.27 9.19
C ALA A 43 7.69 5.27 10.74
N GLY A 44 8.32 4.29 11.38
CA GLY A 44 8.34 4.11 12.85
C GLY A 44 7.13 3.39 13.46
N ARG A 45 6.18 2.91 12.64
CA ARG A 45 4.96 2.20 13.09
C ARG A 45 5.11 0.69 13.07
N SER A 46 4.26 -0.02 13.82
CA SER A 46 4.24 -1.49 13.86
C SER A 46 3.55 -2.15 12.67
N GLN A 47 2.72 -1.43 11.92
CA GLN A 47 1.95 -1.98 10.80
C GLN A 47 2.08 -1.14 9.52
N LEU A 48 2.04 -1.83 8.37
CA LEU A 48 2.07 -1.23 7.04
C LEU A 48 0.95 -1.84 6.17
N ILE A 49 0.12 -0.98 5.59
CA ILE A 49 -0.83 -1.34 4.53
C ILE A 49 -0.24 -0.88 3.19
N VAL A 50 -0.10 -1.83 2.26
CA VAL A 50 0.40 -1.61 0.91
C VAL A 50 -0.77 -1.67 -0.08
N HIS A 51 -1.06 -0.58 -0.78
CA HIS A 51 -2.03 -0.55 -1.87
C HIS A 51 -1.31 -0.73 -3.21
N HIS A 52 -1.47 -1.91 -3.83
CA HIS A 52 -0.97 -2.20 -5.17
C HIS A 52 -1.83 -1.43 -6.20
N PHE A 53 -1.35 -0.26 -6.60
CA PHE A 53 -2.01 0.58 -7.59
C PHE A 53 -1.58 0.12 -9.00
N MET A 54 -2.53 -0.33 -9.81
CA MET A 54 -2.27 -0.79 -11.18
C MET A 54 -1.98 0.40 -12.11
N PHE A 55 -0.69 0.61 -12.39
CA PHE A 55 -0.17 1.60 -13.32
C PHE A 55 0.90 0.94 -14.21
N SER A 56 0.62 0.77 -15.50
CA SER A 56 1.59 0.26 -16.47
C SER A 56 2.52 1.39 -16.94
N PRO A 57 3.83 1.14 -17.17
CA PRO A 57 4.73 2.12 -17.78
C PRO A 57 4.18 2.70 -19.10
N ALA A 58 3.50 1.86 -19.88
CA ALA A 58 2.90 2.21 -21.17
C ALA A 58 1.57 2.97 -21.08
N TRP A 59 1.03 3.23 -19.89
CA TRP A 59 -0.22 3.97 -19.70
C TRP A 59 0.04 5.38 -19.17
N ASP A 60 -0.73 6.36 -19.63
CA ASP A 60 -0.67 7.75 -19.13
C ASP A 60 -1.75 8.05 -18.07
N GLN A 61 -2.54 7.02 -17.72
CA GLN A 61 -3.57 7.06 -16.71
C GLN A 61 -3.55 5.75 -15.90
N GLY A 62 -3.87 5.84 -14.61
CA GLY A 62 -4.06 4.68 -13.75
C GLY A 62 -5.26 3.84 -14.16
N CYS A 63 -5.29 2.59 -13.69
CA CYS A 63 -6.49 1.75 -13.78
C CYS A 63 -7.71 2.49 -13.16
N PRO A 64 -8.88 2.56 -13.84
CA PRO A 64 -10.05 3.27 -13.32
C PRO A 64 -10.45 2.85 -11.91
N CYS A 65 -10.41 1.55 -11.59
CA CYS A 65 -10.71 1.03 -10.26
C CYS A 65 -9.67 1.46 -9.21
N CYS A 66 -8.38 1.50 -9.56
CA CYS A 66 -7.34 1.97 -8.65
C CYS A 66 -7.38 3.49 -8.45
N SER A 67 -7.76 4.25 -9.47
CA SER A 67 -7.97 5.70 -9.38
C SER A 67 -9.21 6.02 -8.55
N ASP A 68 -10.35 5.35 -8.80
CA ASP A 68 -11.55 5.44 -7.97
C ASP A 68 -11.25 5.08 -6.50
N ALA A 69 -10.44 4.04 -6.26
CA ALA A 69 -9.97 3.72 -4.91
C ALA A 69 -8.99 4.79 -4.35
N ALA A 70 -8.16 5.42 -5.16
CA ALA A 70 -7.28 6.49 -4.68
C ALA A 70 -8.04 7.80 -4.36
N ASP A 71 -9.14 8.06 -5.07
CA ASP A 71 -10.05 9.18 -4.83
C ASP A 71 -11.01 8.91 -3.64
N ASN A 72 -11.55 7.68 -3.52
CA ASN A 72 -12.61 7.36 -2.56
C ASN A 72 -12.17 6.50 -1.35
N ALA A 73 -11.15 5.65 -1.45
CA ALA A 73 -10.82 4.68 -0.39
C ALA A 73 -10.08 5.28 0.83
N ILE A 74 -9.97 6.62 0.93
CA ILE A 74 -9.26 7.32 2.02
C ILE A 74 -10.24 8.09 2.93
N LEU A 75 -11.31 7.41 3.29
CA LEU A 75 -12.23 7.79 4.38
C LEU A 75 -11.96 6.91 5.63
N HIS A 76 -11.05 7.23 6.55
CA HIS A 76 -10.12 8.36 6.62
C HIS A 76 -8.70 7.86 6.96
N LEU A 77 -7.64 8.38 6.31
CA LEU A 77 -6.24 8.15 6.77
C LEU A 77 -6.00 8.68 8.21
N ALA A 78 -6.83 9.60 8.67
CA ALA A 78 -6.84 10.10 10.04
C ALA A 78 -7.15 9.02 11.10
N HIS A 79 -7.77 7.89 10.73
CA HIS A 79 -8.02 6.77 11.65
C HIS A 79 -6.85 5.78 11.72
N LEU A 80 -6.07 5.63 10.65
CA LEU A 80 -4.93 4.70 10.62
C LEU A 80 -3.76 5.16 11.51
N ARG A 81 -3.53 6.47 11.61
CA ARG A 81 -2.42 7.02 12.41
C ARG A 81 -2.56 6.76 13.92
N PRO A 82 -3.74 6.93 14.56
CA PRO A 82 -4.00 6.49 15.93
C PRO A 82 -3.80 4.99 16.17
N ASP A 83 -4.14 4.14 15.19
CA ASP A 83 -4.04 2.68 15.28
C ASP A 83 -2.61 2.14 15.01
N ASP A 84 -1.61 3.02 14.91
CA ASP A 84 -0.22 2.70 14.59
C ASP A 84 -0.03 1.99 13.23
N ILE A 85 -0.77 2.45 12.21
CA ILE A 85 -0.72 1.92 10.84
C ILE A 85 -0.16 2.97 9.87
N SER A 86 0.86 2.58 9.10
CA SER A 86 1.35 3.30 7.91
C SER A 86 0.63 2.82 6.65
N PHE A 87 0.49 3.70 5.66
CA PHE A 87 -0.16 3.38 4.38
C PHE A 87 0.68 3.92 3.22
N VAL A 88 0.97 3.06 2.25
CA VAL A 88 1.78 3.36 1.06
C VAL A 88 1.11 2.83 -0.20
N ARG A 89 1.24 3.55 -1.31
CA ARG A 89 0.91 3.03 -2.65
C ARG A 89 2.16 2.51 -3.35
N ILE A 90 2.00 1.42 -4.10
CA ILE A 90 3.06 0.89 -4.95
C ILE A 90 2.58 0.70 -6.39
N SER A 91 3.47 0.93 -7.36
CA SER A 91 3.23 0.63 -8.77
C SER A 91 4.51 0.27 -9.51
N ARG A 92 4.39 -0.51 -10.58
CA ARG A 92 5.53 -0.94 -11.41
C ARG A 92 5.76 -0.01 -12.61
N ALA A 93 5.91 1.30 -12.37
CA ALA A 93 6.20 2.30 -13.40
C ALA A 93 7.19 3.36 -12.88
N PRO A 94 7.92 4.09 -13.76
CA PRO A 94 8.89 5.11 -13.35
C PRO A 94 8.32 6.11 -12.34
N ILE A 95 9.08 6.41 -11.29
CA ILE A 95 8.59 7.18 -10.14
C ILE A 95 8.13 8.59 -10.54
N GLU A 96 8.79 9.20 -11.50
CA GLU A 96 8.47 10.51 -12.08
C GLU A 96 7.07 10.52 -12.71
N LYS A 97 6.68 9.41 -13.36
CA LYS A 97 5.36 9.25 -13.99
C LYS A 97 4.27 9.08 -12.93
N LEU A 98 4.55 8.32 -11.87
CA LEU A 98 3.66 8.14 -10.72
C LEU A 98 3.44 9.47 -9.97
N GLN A 99 4.53 10.21 -9.71
CA GLN A 99 4.50 11.54 -9.10
C GLN A 99 3.71 12.54 -9.95
N ALA A 100 3.97 12.63 -11.25
CA ALA A 100 3.24 13.52 -12.15
C ALA A 100 1.73 13.23 -12.14
N TYR A 101 1.34 11.94 -12.12
CA TYR A 101 -0.06 11.54 -11.99
C TYR A 101 -0.64 11.89 -10.60
N SER A 102 0.10 11.63 -9.51
CA SER A 102 -0.31 11.96 -8.14
C SER A 102 -0.54 13.46 -7.95
N THR A 103 0.38 14.30 -8.44
CA THR A 103 0.28 15.76 -8.42
C THR A 103 -0.91 16.25 -9.22
N ARG A 104 -1.16 15.67 -10.41
CA ARG A 104 -2.32 16.01 -11.24
C ARG A 104 -3.66 15.69 -10.56
N MET A 105 -3.70 14.61 -9.78
CA MET A 105 -4.88 14.18 -9.01
C MET A 105 -4.97 14.83 -7.62
N GLY A 106 -3.98 15.64 -7.21
CA GLY A 106 -3.95 16.28 -5.89
C GLY A 106 -3.73 15.33 -4.70
N TRP A 107 -3.22 14.12 -4.95
CA TRP A 107 -3.05 13.11 -3.91
C TRP A 107 -1.75 13.28 -3.11
N THR A 108 -1.84 13.15 -1.79
CA THR A 108 -0.75 13.39 -0.81
C THR A 108 -0.18 12.11 -0.16
N VAL A 109 -0.60 10.94 -0.63
CA VAL A 109 -0.18 9.65 -0.07
C VAL A 109 1.21 9.28 -0.60
N PRO A 110 2.13 8.77 0.23
CA PRO A 110 3.40 8.21 -0.25
C PRO A 110 3.15 7.14 -1.33
N TRP A 111 3.79 7.32 -2.48
CA TRP A 111 3.74 6.40 -3.61
C TRP A 111 5.15 6.06 -4.01
N VAL A 112 5.49 4.77 -3.98
CA VAL A 112 6.82 4.26 -4.35
C VAL A 112 6.75 3.34 -5.55
N SER A 113 7.85 3.22 -6.28
CA SER A 113 7.95 2.41 -7.48
C SER A 113 8.73 1.11 -7.24
N THR A 114 8.24 0.03 -7.86
CA THR A 114 8.90 -1.28 -7.98
C THR A 114 9.38 -1.56 -9.41
N HIS A 115 9.54 -0.53 -10.25
CA HIS A 115 9.79 -0.71 -11.68
C HIS A 115 11.05 -1.56 -11.98
N ASP A 116 12.14 -1.29 -11.26
CA ASP A 116 13.45 -1.92 -11.41
C ASP A 116 13.80 -2.91 -10.28
N THR A 117 12.78 -3.44 -9.58
CA THR A 117 12.98 -4.20 -8.33
C THR A 117 12.29 -5.57 -8.38
N THR A 118 12.70 -6.47 -7.47
CA THR A 118 12.21 -7.85 -7.39
C THR A 118 10.85 -8.01 -6.69
N TYR A 119 10.37 -6.94 -6.05
CA TYR A 119 9.15 -6.96 -5.23
C TYR A 119 7.88 -7.18 -6.05
N ASN A 120 7.09 -8.21 -5.69
CA ASN A 120 5.78 -8.51 -6.29
C ASN A 120 4.87 -9.34 -5.35
#